data_AF-A0A930XK56-F1
#
_entry.id   AF-A0A930XK56-F1
#
_cell.length_a   1.000
_cell.length_b   1.000
_cell.length_c   1.000
_cell.angle_alpha   90.00
_cell.angle_beta   90.00
_cell.angle_gamma   90.00
#
_symmetry.space_group_name_H-M   'P 1'
#
loop_
_entity.id
_entity.type
_entity.pdbx_description
1 polymer ?
#
loop_
_entity_poly.entity_id
_entity_poly.type
_entity_poly.pdbx_seq_one_letter_code
_entity_poly.pdbx_strand_id
1 'polypeptide(L)' 'METEEWVRTCKTVEELQNPKTLEKLELDRRYWQARGMNWGIVTDREIPGVLVGNMMQIHDLHFFRARSLRIAEASG' A
#
# COMPACT_ATOMS: atom_id res chain seq x y z
N MET A 1 6.22 -4.85 -29.02
CA MET A 1 5.86 -5.49 -27.74
C MET A 1 4.57 -4.86 -27.29
N GLU A 2 3.50 -5.62 -27.17
CA GLU A 2 2.31 -5.14 -26.46
C GLU A 2 2.71 -4.95 -24.99
N THR A 3 2.40 -3.78 -24.43
CA THR A 3 2.61 -3.50 -23.01
C THR A 3 1.48 -4.14 -22.24
N GLU A 4 1.76 -5.20 -21.48
CA GLU A 4 0.78 -5.77 -20.56
C GLU A 4 0.55 -4.78 -19.41
N GLU A 5 -0.68 -4.30 -19.25
CA GLU A 5 -1.03 -3.37 -18.18
C GLU A 5 -1.36 -4.13 -16.89
N TRP A 6 -0.78 -3.67 -15.78
CA TRP A 6 -0.83 -4.35 -14.49
C TRP A 6 -1.64 -3.53 -13.48
N VAL A 7 -2.54 -4.20 -12.77
CA VAL A 7 -3.32 -3.59 -11.68
C VAL A 7 -3.08 -4.38 -10.41
N ARG A 8 -2.71 -3.69 -9.32
CA ARG A 8 -2.47 -4.32 -8.02
C ARG A 8 -3.32 -3.65 -6.95
N THR A 9 -4.08 -4.47 -6.22
CA THR A 9 -4.82 -4.03 -5.03
C THR A 9 -4.02 -4.44 -3.79
N CYS A 10 -3.74 -3.50 -2.89
CA CYS A 10 -3.02 -3.80 -1.65
C CYS A 10 -3.98 -4.19 -0.53
N LYS A 11 -3.71 -5.32 0.15
CA LYS A 11 -4.44 -5.80 1.33
C LYS A 11 -3.53 -6.50 2.31
N THR A 12 -3.70 -6.31 3.61
CA THR A 12 -2.97 -7.15 4.57
C THR A 12 -3.51 -8.58 4.55
N VAL A 13 -2.70 -9.55 4.98
CA VAL A 13 -3.15 -10.95 5.06
C VAL A 13 -4.34 -11.11 6.01
N GLU A 14 -4.44 -10.31 7.05
CA GLU A 14 -5.57 -10.30 7.98
C GLU A 14 -6.84 -9.79 7.30
N GLU A 15 -6.75 -8.76 6.44
CA GLU A 15 -7.91 -8.25 5.68
C GLU A 15 -8.51 -9.32 4.76
N LEU A 16 -7.70 -10.27 4.27
CA LEU A 16 -8.14 -11.38 3.42
C LEU A 16 -8.96 -12.43 4.18
N GLN A 17 -8.95 -12.42 5.52
CA GLN A 17 -9.81 -13.29 6.32
C GLN A 17 -11.27 -12.80 6.37
N ASN A 18 -11.53 -11.57 5.93
CA ASN A 18 -12.88 -10.99 5.94
C ASN A 18 -13.65 -11.38 4.65
N PRO A 19 -14.79 -12.09 4.74
CA PRO A 19 -15.59 -12.46 3.58
C PRO A 19 -16.02 -11.28 2.71
N LYS A 20 -16.34 -10.13 3.31
CA LYS A 20 -16.72 -8.91 2.56
C LYS A 20 -15.56 -8.35 1.75
N THR A 21 -14.31 -8.55 2.21
CA THR A 21 -13.12 -8.17 1.46
C THR A 21 -12.98 -9.06 0.23
N LEU A 22 -13.15 -10.37 0.40
CA LEU A 22 -13.07 -11.34 -0.70
C LEU A 22 -14.15 -11.10 -1.78
N GLU A 23 -15.38 -10.77 -1.38
CA GLU A 23 -16.45 -10.42 -2.32
C GLU A 23 -16.08 -9.22 -3.21
N LYS A 24 -15.51 -8.16 -2.61
CA LYS A 24 -15.05 -6.98 -3.37
C LYS A 24 -13.89 -7.33 -4.30
N LEU A 25 -12.94 -8.13 -3.83
CA LEU A 25 -11.79 -8.57 -4.62
C LEU A 25 -12.22 -9.43 -5.82
N GLU A 26 -13.25 -10.25 -5.67
CA GLU A 26 -13.81 -11.03 -6.79
C GLU A 26 -14.46 -10.13 -7.85
N LEU A 27 -15.12 -9.04 -7.44
CA LEU A 27 -15.63 -8.03 -8.37
C LEU A 27 -14.50 -7.35 -9.14
N ASP A 28 -13.44 -6.93 -8.45
CA ASP A 28 -12.25 -6.35 -9.08
C ASP A 28 -11.62 -7.33 -10.07
N ARG A 29 -11.43 -8.60 -9.66
CA ARG A 29 -10.88 -9.65 -10.50
C ARG A 29 -11.65 -9.78 -11.81
N ARG A 30 -12.99 -9.87 -11.75
CA ARG A 30 -13.84 -9.97 -12.94
C ARG A 30 -13.78 -8.70 -13.79
N TYR A 31 -13.81 -7.54 -13.16
CA TYR A 31 -13.81 -6.25 -13.84
C TYR A 31 -12.55 -6.01 -14.67
N TRP A 32 -11.38 -6.29 -14.09
CA TRP A 32 -10.09 -6.11 -14.76
C TRP A 32 -9.77 -7.22 -15.74
N GLN A 33 -10.12 -8.47 -15.43
CA GLN A 33 -9.99 -9.59 -16.37
C GLN A 33 -10.80 -9.33 -17.65
N ALA A 34 -12.03 -8.81 -17.54
CA ALA A 34 -12.86 -8.46 -18.70
C ALA A 34 -12.24 -7.36 -19.58
N ARG A 35 -11.24 -6.62 -19.08
CA ARG A 35 -10.51 -5.57 -19.80
C ARG A 35 -9.14 -6.04 -20.31
N GLY A 36 -8.81 -7.32 -20.15
CA GLY A 36 -7.51 -7.86 -20.55
C GLY A 36 -6.35 -7.39 -19.67
N MET A 37 -6.62 -6.86 -18.47
CA MET A 37 -5.58 -6.40 -17.56
C MET A 37 -5.11 -7.52 -16.62
N ASN A 38 -3.83 -7.50 -16.28
CA ASN A 38 -3.25 -8.41 -15.28
C ASN A 38 -3.50 -7.86 -13.87
N TRP A 39 -4.60 -8.30 -13.28
CA TRP A 39 -4.96 -7.93 -11.91
C TRP A 39 -4.42 -8.94 -10.88
N GLY A 40 -4.01 -8.45 -9.71
CA GLY A 40 -3.77 -9.29 -8.56
C GLY A 40 -3.63 -8.51 -7.25
N ILE A 41 -3.39 -9.25 -6.18
CA ILE A 41 -3.34 -8.72 -4.82
C ILE A 41 -1.90 -8.70 -4.35
N VAL A 42 -1.49 -7.62 -3.70
CA VAL A 42 -0.21 -7.53 -2.98
C VAL A 42 -0.52 -7.42 -1.49
N THR A 43 0.15 -8.24 -0.70
CA THR A 43 0.03 -8.25 0.76
C THR A 43 1.29 -7.74 1.43
N ASP A 44 1.16 -7.49 2.73
CA ASP A 44 2.27 -7.11 3.60
C ASP A 44 3.38 -8.17 3.62
N ARG A 45 3.09 -9.43 3.30
CA ARG A 45 4.09 -10.51 3.25
C ARG A 45 4.99 -10.49 2.02
N GLU A 46 4.55 -9.90 0.91
CA GLU A 46 5.39 -9.79 -0.29
C GLU A 46 6.33 -8.56 -0.24
N ILE A 47 6.17 -7.67 0.76
CA ILE A 47 7.00 -6.47 0.88
C ILE A 47 8.30 -6.80 1.63
N PRO A 48 9.48 -6.53 1.03
CA PRO A 48 10.76 -6.80 1.70
C PRO A 48 10.93 -5.98 2.98
N GLY A 49 11.32 -6.64 4.08
CA GLY A 49 11.51 -5.97 5.38
C GLY A 49 12.52 -4.83 5.36
N VAL A 50 13.53 -4.89 4.48
CA VAL A 50 14.49 -3.78 4.28
C VAL A 50 13.79 -2.52 3.76
N LEU A 51 12.85 -2.68 2.83
CA LEU A 51 12.08 -1.56 2.29
C LEU A 51 11.17 -0.96 3.38
N VAL A 52 10.54 -1.81 4.18
CA VAL A 52 9.73 -1.38 5.32
C VAL A 52 10.58 -0.58 6.32
N GLY A 53 11.76 -1.09 6.69
CA GLY A 53 12.68 -0.42 7.59
C GLY A 53 13.13 0.95 7.09
N ASN A 54 13.52 1.05 5.81
CA ASN A 54 13.88 2.33 5.20
C ASN A 54 12.71 3.33 5.22
N MET A 55 11.50 2.87 4.92
CA MET A 55 10.29 3.70 4.96
C MET A 55 9.99 4.19 6.38
N MET A 56 10.12 3.33 7.40
CA MET A 56 9.95 3.72 8.80
C MET A 56 10.94 4.82 9.20
N GLN A 57 12.21 4.68 8.84
CA GLN A 57 13.24 5.68 9.15
C GLN A 57 12.92 7.04 8.53
N ILE A 58 12.51 7.06 7.26
CA ILE A 58 12.12 8.30 6.56
C ILE A 58 10.89 8.92 7.24
N HIS A 59 9.89 8.10 7.57
CA HIS A 59 8.67 8.57 8.22
C HIS A 59 8.96 9.20 9.60
N ASP A 60 9.81 8.55 10.42
CA ASP A 60 10.22 9.05 11.73
C ASP A 60 10.99 10.37 11.63
N LEU A 61 11.91 10.47 10.67
CA LEU A 61 12.65 11.71 10.39
C LEU A 61 11.71 12.86 9.99
N HIS A 62 10.73 12.58 9.12
CA HIS A 62 9.73 13.57 8.71
C HIS A 62 8.89 14.04 9.90
N PHE A 63 8.44 13.11 10.74
CA PHE A 63 7.68 13.41 11.94
C PHE A 63 8.49 14.24 12.94
N PHE A 64 9.75 13.88 13.17
CA PHE A 64 10.66 14.61 14.05
C PHE A 64 10.87 16.05 13.56
N ARG A 65 11.13 16.25 12.26
CA ARG A 65 11.33 17.58 11.66
C ARG A 65 10.07 18.45 11.74
N ALA A 66 8.90 17.86 11.52
CA ALA A 66 7.63 18.58 11.65
C ALA A 66 7.37 19.02 13.11
N ARG A 67 7.76 18.21 14.08
CA ARG A 67 7.62 18.53 15.51
C ARG A 67 8.62 19.59 15.97
N SER A 68 9.86 19.54 15.50
CA SER A 68 10.89 20.52 15.87
C SER A 68 10.58 21.93 15.37
N LEU A 69 9.98 22.07 14.18
CA LEU A 69 9.55 23.37 13.64
C LEU A 69 8.44 24.00 14.48
N ARG A 70 7.42 23.23 14.88
CA ARG A 70 6.32 23.73 15.72
C ARG A 70 6.79 24.19 17.10
N ILE A 71 7.79 23.55 17.69
CA ILE A 71 8.35 23.96 18.99
C ILE A 71 9.13 25.28 18.86
N ALA A 72 9.89 25.44 17.77
CA ALA A 72 10.63 26.68 17.51
C ALA A 72 9.70 27.87 17.28
N GLU A 73 8.59 27.68 16.56
CA GLU A 73 7.58 28.72 16.31
C GLU A 73 6.76 29.11 17.54
N ALA A 74 6.52 28.18 18.48
CA ALA A 74 5.76 28.44 19.71
C ALA A 74 6.59 29.08 20.84
N SER A 75 7.92 29.17 20.66
CA SER A 75 8.86 29.65 21.69
C SER A 75 9.41 31.06 21.39
N GLY A 76 8.93 31.72 20.34
CA GLY A 76 9.23 33.10 19.97
C GLY A 76 7.98 33.97 20.01
#